data_AF-A0A2N3A6S1-F1
#
_entry.id   AF-A0A2N3A6S1-F1
#
_cell.length_a   1.000
_cell.length_b   1.000
_cell.length_c   1.000
_cell.angle_alpha   90.00
_cell.angle_beta   90.00
_cell.angle_gamma   90.00
#
_symmetry.space_group_name_H-M   'P 1'
#
loop_
_entity.id
_entity.type
_entity.pdbx_description
1 polymer ?
#
loop_
_entity_poly.entity_id
_entity_poly.type
_entity_poly.pdbx_seq_one_letter_code
_entity_poly.pdbx_strand_id
1 'polypeptide(L)'
;MNIPSRAYVFCQSVFDRFITQNGTLTITFEEFLFLEIDRQKSMLSPEHKVDILNGSLKRHLSVFIQLFAKTLGINSGLIDGFWGPQTDYAFWTLIHYDENGCLPPLWRDYEIPDINPNHWPDEKENEMIAFYGQPGDESKHVYIQLPYELCLAWDISTKLKRLLCHQKVEDSLLRVLTAVRLHYGDNEIKTLRLDRFGGCYNYRRKRGGSSWSTHAWAIALDFDPDRNQLQWGRDRAHFAKPEYDFWWSCWEKEGWVSLGRKSNYDWMHLQAAR
;
A
#
# COMPACT_ATOMS: atom_id res chain seq x y z
N MET A 1 -0.29 -0.21 21.08
CA MET A 1 0.39 -0.72 19.88
C MET A 1 -0.60 -0.73 18.73
N ASN A 2 -0.30 0.00 17.66
CA ASN A 2 -1.05 -0.09 16.41
C ASN A 2 -0.50 -1.29 15.65
N ILE A 3 -1.17 -2.43 15.81
CA ILE A 3 -0.85 -3.65 15.07
C ILE A 3 -1.86 -3.73 13.92
N PRO A 4 -1.43 -3.90 12.66
CA PRO A 4 -2.33 -4.07 11.53
C PRO A 4 -3.32 -5.20 11.80
N SER A 5 -4.60 -4.99 11.47
CA SER A 5 -5.64 -6.02 11.68
C SER A 5 -5.29 -7.34 10.98
N ARG A 6 -4.60 -7.23 9.84
CA ARG A 6 -4.08 -8.34 9.04
C ARG A 6 -3.03 -9.19 9.76
N ALA A 7 -2.33 -8.66 10.76
CA ALA A 7 -1.36 -9.42 11.54
C ALA A 7 -2.01 -10.59 12.29
N TYR A 8 -3.21 -10.36 12.85
CA TYR A 8 -3.99 -11.42 13.48
C TYR A 8 -4.40 -12.49 12.45
N VAL A 9 -4.93 -12.07 11.31
CA VAL A 9 -5.35 -12.97 10.22
C VAL A 9 -4.19 -13.81 9.71
N PHE A 10 -3.02 -13.20 9.52
CA PHE A 10 -1.80 -13.92 9.12
C PHE A 10 -1.41 -14.96 10.17
N CYS A 11 -1.30 -14.58 11.44
CA CYS A 11 -0.93 -15.52 12.51
C CYS A 11 -1.96 -16.66 12.64
N GLN A 12 -3.26 -16.34 12.50
CA GLN A 12 -4.33 -17.34 12.48
C GLN A 12 -4.15 -18.32 11.32
N SER A 13 -3.81 -17.84 10.11
CA SER A 13 -3.55 -18.73 8.97
C SER A 13 -2.36 -19.66 9.19
N VAL A 14 -1.32 -19.20 9.90
CA VAL A 14 -0.16 -20.03 10.28
C VAL A 14 -0.60 -21.11 11.27
N PHE A 15 -1.43 -20.76 12.25
CA PHE A 15 -2.02 -21.71 13.20
C PHE A 15 -2.90 -22.75 12.51
N ASP A 16 -3.78 -22.34 11.60
CA ASP A 16 -4.67 -23.26 10.87
C ASP A 16 -3.86 -24.27 10.04
N ARG A 17 -2.74 -23.83 9.42
CA ARG A 17 -1.79 -24.72 8.74
C ARG A 17 -1.10 -25.68 9.71
N PHE A 18 -0.69 -25.21 10.89
CA PHE A 18 -0.09 -26.04 11.92
C PHE A 18 -1.04 -27.16 12.38
N ILE A 19 -2.31 -26.85 12.65
CA ILE A 19 -3.33 -27.85 13.01
C ILE A 19 -3.54 -28.85 11.88
N THR A 20 -3.65 -28.36 10.63
CA THR A 20 -3.84 -29.23 9.46
C THR A 20 -2.69 -30.24 9.29
N GLN A 21 -1.45 -29.82 9.55
CA GLN A 21 -0.26 -30.67 9.42
C GLN A 21 -0.09 -31.68 10.57
N ASN A 22 -0.50 -31.32 11.79
CA ASN A 22 -0.26 -32.13 12.99
C ASN A 22 -1.50 -32.90 13.47
N GLY A 23 -2.63 -32.80 12.76
CA GLY A 23 -3.89 -33.42 13.14
C GLY A 23 -4.62 -32.66 14.24
N THR A 24 -5.66 -33.27 14.82
CA THR A 24 -6.54 -32.63 15.80
C THR A 24 -5.85 -32.45 17.16
N LEU A 25 -4.99 -31.44 17.26
CA LEU A 25 -4.45 -30.96 18.53
C LEU A 25 -5.52 -30.09 19.22
N THR A 26 -5.82 -30.39 20.48
CA THR A 26 -6.64 -29.52 21.35
C THR A 26 -5.76 -28.43 21.95
N ILE A 27 -5.31 -27.49 21.11
CA ILE A 27 -4.68 -26.25 21.56
C ILE A 27 -5.43 -25.06 20.97
N THR A 28 -5.49 -23.99 21.74
CA THR A 28 -6.02 -22.70 21.30
C THR A 28 -4.99 -21.91 20.49
N PHE A 29 -5.45 -20.89 19.78
CA PHE A 29 -4.56 -19.98 19.04
C PHE A 29 -3.57 -19.25 19.96
N GLU A 30 -4.04 -18.80 21.13
CA GLU A 30 -3.21 -18.14 22.13
C GLU A 30 -2.15 -19.07 22.73
N GLU A 31 -2.51 -20.32 23.02
CA GLU A 31 -1.56 -21.34 23.49
C GLU A 31 -0.54 -21.67 22.41
N PHE A 32 -0.95 -21.78 21.14
CA PHE A 32 -0.04 -21.96 20.03
C PHE A 32 1.00 -20.84 19.95
N LEU A 33 0.56 -19.58 19.97
CA LEU A 33 1.48 -18.43 19.96
C LEU A 33 2.45 -18.48 21.13
N PHE A 34 1.95 -18.76 22.34
CA PHE A 34 2.78 -18.84 23.53
C PHE A 34 3.83 -19.96 23.43
N LEU A 35 3.43 -21.16 22.98
CA LEU A 35 4.34 -22.29 22.82
C LEU A 35 5.45 -22.00 21.80
N GLU A 36 5.10 -21.36 20.68
CA GLU A 36 6.07 -20.97 19.66
C GLU A 36 7.07 -19.92 20.16
N ILE A 37 6.59 -18.99 21.00
CA ILE A 37 7.44 -18.00 21.67
C ILE A 37 8.34 -18.66 22.71
N ASP A 38 7.81 -19.53 23.59
CA ASP A 38 8.58 -20.18 24.65
C ASP A 38 9.67 -21.09 24.09
N ARG A 39 9.38 -21.82 23.00
CA ARG A 39 10.35 -22.66 22.28
C ARG A 39 11.56 -21.85 21.80
N GLN A 40 11.34 -20.60 21.43
CA GLN A 40 12.35 -19.68 20.89
C GLN A 40 12.78 -18.62 21.92
N LYS A 41 12.52 -18.84 23.21
CA LYS A 41 12.72 -17.82 24.26
C LYS A 41 14.16 -17.32 24.40
N SER A 42 15.15 -18.07 23.91
CA SER A 42 16.55 -17.66 23.89
C SER A 42 16.80 -16.48 22.94
N MET A 43 15.93 -16.28 21.94
CA MET A 43 16.03 -15.20 20.96
C MET A 43 15.38 -13.89 21.42
N LEU A 44 14.59 -13.93 22.50
CA LEU A 44 13.90 -12.77 23.06
C LEU A 44 14.91 -11.76 23.63
N SER A 45 14.61 -10.47 23.48
CA SER A 45 15.38 -9.41 24.14
C SER A 45 15.40 -9.65 25.66
N PRO A 46 16.58 -9.80 26.30
CA PRO A 46 16.66 -10.19 27.72
C PRO A 46 15.88 -9.26 28.65
N GLU A 47 15.93 -7.96 28.38
CA GLU A 47 15.26 -6.90 29.14
C GLU A 47 13.72 -6.96 29.07
N HIS A 48 13.16 -7.58 28.04
CA HIS A 48 11.72 -7.67 27.82
C HIS A 48 11.17 -9.08 27.99
N LYS A 49 12.03 -10.07 28.25
CA LYS A 49 11.67 -11.49 28.24
C LYS A 49 10.51 -11.84 29.18
N VAL A 50 10.56 -11.35 30.41
CA VAL A 50 9.53 -11.60 31.43
C VAL A 50 8.21 -10.94 31.04
N ASP A 51 8.27 -9.70 30.55
CA ASP A 51 7.09 -8.94 30.10
C ASP A 51 6.45 -9.54 28.85
N ILE A 52 7.26 -10.11 27.97
CA ILE A 52 6.81 -10.83 26.78
C ILE A 52 6.03 -12.08 27.20
N LEU A 53 6.60 -12.94 28.05
CA LEU A 53 5.99 -14.23 28.41
C LEU A 53 4.71 -14.07 29.24
N ASN A 54 4.58 -12.96 29.97
CA ASN A 54 3.36 -12.61 30.71
C ASN A 54 2.49 -11.60 29.95
N GLY A 55 2.76 -11.40 28.66
CA GLY A 55 2.20 -10.32 27.87
C GLY A 55 0.77 -10.56 27.40
N SER A 56 0.15 -9.48 26.92
CA SER A 56 -1.16 -9.58 26.23
C SER A 56 -1.05 -10.32 24.89
N LEU A 57 -2.18 -10.78 24.34
CA LEU A 57 -2.26 -11.33 22.98
C LEU A 57 -1.61 -10.41 21.93
N LYS A 58 -1.82 -9.09 22.05
CA LYS A 58 -1.16 -8.12 21.15
C LYS A 58 0.36 -8.16 21.25
N ARG A 59 0.90 -8.38 22.45
CA ARG A 59 2.35 -8.55 22.65
C ARG A 59 2.84 -9.85 22.02
N HIS A 60 2.12 -10.95 22.24
CA HIS A 60 2.45 -12.24 21.65
C HIS A 60 2.39 -12.22 20.12
N LEU A 61 1.39 -11.56 19.51
CA LEU A 61 1.31 -11.39 18.06
C LEU A 61 2.56 -10.68 17.51
N SER A 62 2.96 -9.57 18.13
CA SER A 62 4.18 -8.84 17.72
C SER A 62 5.43 -9.73 17.82
N VAL A 63 5.62 -10.43 18.95
CA VAL A 63 6.79 -11.30 19.17
C VAL A 63 6.80 -12.47 18.20
N PHE A 64 5.64 -13.10 17.98
CA PHE A 64 5.52 -14.21 17.04
C PHE A 64 5.92 -13.76 15.63
N ILE A 65 5.45 -12.61 15.16
CA ILE A 65 5.85 -12.04 13.86
C ILE A 65 7.34 -11.73 13.80
N GLN A 66 7.90 -11.12 14.85
CA GLN A 66 9.33 -10.85 14.94
C GLN A 66 10.17 -12.14 14.85
N LEU A 67 9.78 -13.19 15.58
CA LEU A 67 10.44 -14.50 15.54
C LEU A 67 10.29 -15.15 14.16
N PHE A 68 9.07 -15.21 13.64
CA PHE A 68 8.76 -15.87 12.38
C PHE A 68 9.52 -15.23 11.21
N ALA A 69 9.56 -13.90 11.13
CA ALA A 69 10.38 -13.15 10.18
C ALA A 69 11.86 -13.56 10.24
N LYS A 70 12.41 -13.68 11.45
CA LYS A 70 13.81 -14.03 11.66
C LYS A 70 14.13 -15.45 11.19
N THR A 71 13.18 -16.39 11.28
CA THR A 71 13.36 -17.76 10.74
C THR A 71 13.50 -17.79 9.21
N LEU A 72 12.95 -16.79 8.52
CA LEU A 72 13.06 -16.60 7.07
C LEU A 72 14.20 -15.64 6.66
N GLY A 73 15.06 -15.26 7.60
CA GLY A 73 16.17 -14.32 7.35
C GLY A 73 15.71 -12.87 7.17
N ILE A 74 14.46 -12.54 7.48
CA ILE A 74 13.93 -11.18 7.40
C ILE A 74 14.29 -10.43 8.69
N ASN A 75 14.91 -9.25 8.56
CA ASN A 75 15.24 -8.42 9.71
C ASN A 75 13.96 -7.79 10.31
N SER A 76 13.57 -8.24 11.49
CA SER A 76 12.45 -7.70 12.28
C SER A 76 12.87 -6.74 13.40
N GLY A 77 14.17 -6.51 13.57
CA GLY A 77 14.74 -5.77 14.69
C GLY A 77 14.93 -6.64 15.94
N LEU A 78 14.85 -6.01 17.11
CA LEU A 78 14.86 -6.72 18.39
C LEU A 78 13.59 -7.58 18.53
N ILE A 79 13.71 -8.69 19.26
CA ILE A 79 12.55 -9.53 19.60
C ILE A 79 12.03 -9.07 20.97
N ASP A 80 11.49 -7.86 20.98
CA ASP A 80 11.06 -7.15 22.18
C ASP A 80 9.54 -7.18 22.38
N GLY A 81 8.76 -7.52 21.35
CA GLY A 81 7.31 -7.48 21.32
C GLY A 81 6.69 -6.10 21.08
N PHE A 82 7.48 -5.08 20.76
CA PHE A 82 6.97 -3.77 20.33
C PHE A 82 6.78 -3.74 18.81
N TRP A 83 5.63 -3.21 18.36
CA TRP A 83 5.39 -3.00 16.93
C TRP A 83 6.03 -1.68 16.48
N GLY A 84 7.30 -1.75 16.08
CA GLY A 84 8.05 -0.63 15.50
C GLY A 84 8.20 -0.72 13.98
N PRO A 85 8.84 0.26 13.32
CA PRO A 85 9.00 0.30 11.87
C PRO A 85 9.67 -0.96 11.28
N GLN A 86 10.63 -1.55 11.99
CA GLN A 86 11.31 -2.76 11.53
C GLN A 86 10.41 -4.00 11.61
N THR A 87 9.57 -4.09 12.64
CA THR A 87 8.55 -5.16 12.77
C THR A 87 7.46 -4.99 11.72
N ASP A 88 7.05 -3.75 11.43
CA ASP A 88 6.09 -3.44 10.39
C ASP A 88 6.59 -3.86 8.99
N TYR A 89 7.83 -3.48 8.65
CA TYR A 89 8.50 -3.93 7.43
C TYR A 89 8.55 -5.46 7.33
N ALA A 90 8.99 -6.12 8.41
CA ALA A 90 9.09 -7.57 8.44
C ALA A 90 7.73 -8.24 8.26
N PHE A 91 6.67 -7.70 8.87
CA PHE A 91 5.31 -8.18 8.70
C PHE A 91 4.85 -8.11 7.24
N TRP A 92 5.02 -6.98 6.57
CA TRP A 92 4.62 -6.85 5.16
C TRP A 92 5.47 -7.72 4.23
N THR A 93 6.74 -7.92 4.56
CA THR A 93 7.62 -8.88 3.87
C THR A 93 7.09 -10.32 4.01
N LEU A 94 6.61 -10.70 5.20
CA LEU A 94 5.99 -12.01 5.45
C LEU A 94 4.70 -12.20 4.67
N ILE A 95 3.83 -11.18 4.63
CA ILE A 95 2.61 -11.21 3.83
C ILE A 95 2.93 -11.45 2.35
N HIS A 96 3.88 -10.69 1.80
CA HIS A 96 4.28 -10.85 0.41
C HIS A 96 4.83 -12.26 0.14
N TYR A 97 5.65 -12.80 1.06
CA TYR A 97 6.19 -14.14 0.96
C TYR A 97 5.10 -15.22 0.98
N ASP A 98 4.12 -15.10 1.88
CA ASP A 98 2.98 -16.02 1.98
C ASP A 98 2.12 -16.00 0.69
N GLU A 99 1.93 -14.83 0.08
CA GLU A 99 1.13 -14.66 -1.13
C GLU A 99 1.85 -15.09 -2.43
N ASN A 100 3.17 -14.87 -2.52
CA ASN A 100 3.91 -14.99 -3.77
C ASN A 100 4.95 -16.12 -3.77
N GLY A 101 5.25 -16.71 -2.62
CA GLY A 101 6.26 -17.76 -2.46
C GLY A 101 7.72 -17.27 -2.58
N CYS A 102 7.94 -15.96 -2.69
CA CYS A 102 9.25 -15.33 -2.76
C CYS A 102 9.30 -14.06 -1.89
N LEU A 103 10.50 -13.65 -1.47
CA LEU A 103 10.65 -12.37 -0.76
C LEU A 103 10.34 -11.22 -1.74
N PRO A 104 9.76 -10.10 -1.26
CA PRO A 104 9.60 -8.93 -2.09
C PRO A 104 10.98 -8.46 -2.58
N PRO A 105 11.06 -7.92 -3.80
CA PRO A 105 12.27 -7.25 -4.24
C PRO A 105 12.64 -6.16 -3.24
N LEU A 106 13.94 -5.91 -3.06
CA LEU A 106 14.41 -4.82 -2.22
C LEU A 106 13.81 -3.52 -2.75
N TRP A 107 12.85 -2.94 -2.03
CA TRP A 107 12.05 -1.80 -2.52
C TRP A 107 12.92 -0.58 -2.91
N ARG A 108 14.13 -0.47 -2.37
CA ARG A 108 15.13 0.55 -2.77
C ARG A 108 15.81 0.24 -4.10
N ASP A 109 15.93 -1.03 -4.43
CA ASP A 109 16.55 -1.56 -5.64
C ASP A 109 15.50 -2.05 -6.65
N TYR A 110 14.22 -1.73 -6.41
CA TYR A 110 13.11 -2.11 -7.27
C TYR A 110 13.21 -1.37 -8.60
N GLU A 111 13.47 -2.11 -9.66
CA GLU A 111 13.28 -1.62 -11.03
C GLU A 111 11.77 -1.52 -11.30
N ILE A 112 11.29 -0.30 -11.49
CA ILE A 112 9.90 -0.05 -11.88
C ILE A 112 9.68 -0.74 -13.23
N PRO A 113 8.77 -1.72 -13.33
CA PRO A 113 8.55 -2.44 -14.57
C PRO A 113 8.19 -1.48 -15.70
N ASP A 114 8.95 -1.53 -16.79
CA ASP A 114 8.66 -0.72 -17.97
C ASP A 114 7.56 -1.35 -18.83
N ILE A 115 6.37 -1.46 -18.25
CA ILE A 115 5.18 -2.00 -18.92
C ILE A 115 4.17 -0.89 -19.19
N ASN A 116 3.46 -1.00 -20.32
CA ASN A 116 2.43 -0.06 -20.72
C ASN A 116 1.27 -0.79 -21.43
N PRO A 117 0.55 -1.67 -20.71
CA PRO A 117 -0.47 -2.53 -21.33
C PRO A 117 -1.67 -1.74 -21.88
N ASN A 118 -1.90 -0.53 -21.37
CA ASN A 118 -2.99 0.34 -21.81
C ASN A 118 -2.53 1.41 -22.83
N HIS A 119 -1.27 1.36 -23.28
CA HIS A 119 -0.70 2.27 -24.27
C HIS A 119 -0.84 3.76 -23.92
N TRP A 120 -0.60 4.11 -22.66
CA TRP A 120 -0.58 5.50 -22.22
C TRP A 120 0.46 6.31 -23.02
N PRO A 121 0.08 7.51 -23.50
CA PRO A 121 0.97 8.33 -24.32
C PRO A 121 2.13 8.91 -23.49
N ASP A 122 3.18 9.35 -24.17
CA ASP A 122 4.18 10.25 -23.58
C ASP A 122 3.50 11.52 -23.04
N GLU A 123 4.04 12.10 -21.97
CA GLU A 123 3.58 13.39 -21.44
C GLU A 123 4.01 14.61 -22.30
N LYS A 124 3.76 14.52 -23.62
CA LYS A 124 3.90 15.61 -24.59
C LYS A 124 2.53 16.07 -25.03
N GLU A 125 2.31 17.38 -25.08
CA GLU A 125 0.97 17.96 -25.30
C GLU A 125 0.32 17.45 -26.60
N ASN A 126 1.07 17.30 -27.69
CA ASN A 126 0.56 16.78 -28.95
C ASN A 126 0.14 15.30 -28.87
N GLU A 127 0.92 14.45 -28.19
CA GLU A 127 0.60 13.02 -28.00
C GLU A 127 -0.61 12.85 -27.09
N MET A 128 -0.67 13.63 -26.01
CA MET A 128 -1.80 13.70 -25.09
C MET A 128 -3.08 14.13 -25.79
N ILE A 129 -3.01 15.16 -26.65
CA ILE A 129 -4.16 15.61 -27.43
C ILE A 129 -4.61 14.54 -28.43
N ALA A 130 -3.67 13.88 -29.11
CA ALA A 130 -3.99 12.81 -30.05
C ALA A 130 -4.69 11.62 -29.36
N PHE A 131 -4.28 11.27 -28.14
CA PHE A 131 -4.79 10.11 -27.42
C PHE A 131 -6.06 10.40 -26.61
N TYR A 132 -6.10 11.51 -25.86
CA TYR A 132 -7.19 11.86 -24.94
C TYR A 132 -8.14 12.93 -25.49
N GLY A 133 -7.68 13.79 -26.40
CA GLY A 133 -8.43 14.96 -26.86
C GLY A 133 -7.95 16.25 -26.18
N GLN A 134 -8.71 17.33 -26.33
CA GLN A 134 -8.30 18.63 -25.81
C GLN A 134 -8.35 18.66 -24.26
N PRO A 135 -7.40 19.34 -23.58
CA PRO A 135 -7.51 19.56 -22.15
C PRO A 135 -8.78 20.37 -21.84
N GLY A 136 -9.49 19.98 -20.79
CA GLY A 136 -10.78 20.58 -20.42
C GLY A 136 -11.98 20.10 -21.23
N ASP A 137 -11.82 19.13 -22.14
CA ASP A 137 -12.95 18.52 -22.84
C ASP A 137 -13.74 17.57 -21.92
N GLU A 138 -14.64 18.14 -21.14
CA GLU A 138 -15.47 17.38 -20.19
C GLU A 138 -16.41 16.38 -20.87
N SER A 139 -16.60 16.44 -22.20
CA SER A 139 -17.38 15.44 -22.94
C SER A 139 -16.74 14.05 -22.96
N LYS A 140 -15.45 13.96 -22.59
CA LYS A 140 -14.70 12.71 -22.45
C LYS A 140 -14.67 12.16 -21.03
N HIS A 141 -15.27 12.87 -20.07
CA HIS A 141 -15.25 12.45 -18.68
C HIS A 141 -16.45 11.56 -18.36
N VAL A 142 -16.20 10.56 -17.52
CA VAL A 142 -17.20 9.61 -17.02
C VAL A 142 -17.07 9.49 -15.51
N TYR A 143 -18.13 9.01 -14.85
CA TYR A 143 -18.09 8.64 -13.44
C TYR A 143 -17.99 7.13 -13.30
N ILE A 144 -16.96 6.67 -12.60
CA ILE A 144 -16.85 5.27 -12.19
C ILE A 144 -17.43 5.08 -10.79
N GLN A 145 -17.99 3.90 -10.55
CA GLN A 145 -18.38 3.47 -9.20
C GLN A 145 -17.12 3.00 -8.46
N LEU A 146 -16.83 3.61 -7.31
CA LEU A 146 -15.63 3.28 -6.55
C LEU A 146 -15.79 1.93 -5.84
N PRO A 147 -14.78 1.03 -5.90
CA PRO A 147 -14.79 -0.22 -5.16
C PRO A 147 -14.84 0.00 -3.64
N TYR A 148 -14.24 1.08 -3.14
CA TYR A 148 -14.30 1.49 -1.73
C TYR A 148 -14.50 3.02 -1.64
N GLU A 149 -15.10 3.49 -0.56
CA GLU A 149 -15.41 4.91 -0.38
C GLU A 149 -14.12 5.73 -0.20
N LEU A 150 -13.99 6.81 -0.97
CA LEU A 150 -12.96 7.84 -0.78
C LEU A 150 -13.54 9.00 0.02
N CYS A 151 -12.67 9.90 0.48
CA CYS A 151 -13.08 11.20 1.03
C CYS A 151 -12.07 12.28 0.67
N LEU A 152 -12.50 13.53 0.64
CA LEU A 152 -11.60 14.64 0.32
C LEU A 152 -10.51 14.77 1.38
N ALA A 153 -9.28 14.98 0.95
CA ALA A 153 -8.14 15.10 1.86
C ALA A 153 -8.29 16.28 2.83
N TRP A 154 -8.88 17.40 2.37
CA TRP A 154 -9.12 18.61 3.16
C TRP A 154 -10.49 18.64 3.88
N ASP A 155 -11.39 17.71 3.56
CA ASP A 155 -12.68 17.56 4.25
C ASP A 155 -13.09 16.07 4.27
N ILE A 156 -12.59 15.37 5.29
CA ILE A 156 -12.81 13.92 5.45
C ILE A 156 -14.28 13.56 5.71
N SER A 157 -15.15 14.54 5.98
CA SER A 157 -16.60 14.32 6.12
C SER A 157 -17.28 14.18 4.75
N THR A 158 -16.72 14.80 3.71
CA THR A 158 -17.19 14.65 2.33
C THR A 158 -16.76 13.32 1.76
N LYS A 159 -17.73 12.41 1.58
CA LYS A 159 -17.53 11.05 1.07
C LYS A 159 -17.83 10.95 -0.42
N LEU A 160 -16.99 10.19 -1.14
CA LEU A 160 -17.11 9.94 -2.56
C LEU A 160 -17.35 8.44 -2.78
N LYS A 161 -18.50 8.13 -3.38
CA LYS A 161 -18.84 6.78 -3.86
C LYS A 161 -18.58 6.60 -5.35
N ARG A 162 -18.35 7.71 -6.05
CA ARG A 162 -18.06 7.76 -7.49
C ARG A 162 -16.95 8.77 -7.73
N LEU A 163 -16.16 8.54 -8.77
CA LEU A 163 -15.02 9.39 -9.14
C LEU A 163 -15.12 9.75 -10.61
N LEU A 164 -14.92 11.03 -10.92
CA LEU A 164 -14.84 11.54 -12.30
C LEU A 164 -13.43 11.28 -12.86
N CYS A 165 -13.34 10.64 -14.02
CA CYS A 165 -12.08 10.44 -14.74
C CYS A 165 -12.32 10.48 -16.27
N HIS A 166 -11.25 10.43 -17.05
CA HIS A 166 -11.34 10.25 -18.49
C HIS A 166 -11.88 8.85 -18.84
N GLN A 167 -12.76 8.74 -19.85
CA GLN A 167 -13.34 7.45 -20.28
C GLN A 167 -12.31 6.38 -20.63
N LYS A 168 -11.13 6.78 -21.12
CA LYS A 168 -10.04 5.86 -21.49
C LYS A 168 -9.32 5.21 -20.31
N VAL A 169 -9.43 5.78 -19.11
CA VAL A 169 -8.75 5.25 -17.91
C VAL A 169 -9.70 4.48 -16.99
N GLU A 170 -11.00 4.44 -17.30
CA GLU A 170 -12.05 3.84 -16.47
C GLU A 170 -11.74 2.39 -16.08
N ASP A 171 -11.53 1.50 -17.06
CA ASP A 171 -11.33 0.08 -16.80
C ASP A 171 -10.06 -0.18 -15.98
N SER A 172 -8.99 0.54 -16.31
CA SER A 172 -7.71 0.44 -15.59
C SER A 172 -7.86 0.90 -14.14
N LEU A 173 -8.50 2.04 -13.93
CA LEU A 173 -8.73 2.59 -12.60
C LEU A 173 -9.61 1.67 -11.74
N LEU A 174 -10.63 1.04 -12.32
CA LEU A 174 -11.46 0.07 -11.64
C LEU A 174 -10.67 -1.18 -11.23
N ARG A 175 -9.82 -1.71 -12.12
CA ARG A 175 -8.95 -2.85 -11.80
C ARG A 175 -7.99 -2.54 -10.65
N VAL A 176 -7.31 -1.39 -10.70
CA VAL A 176 -6.40 -0.95 -9.63
C VAL A 176 -7.13 -0.87 -8.29
N LEU A 177 -8.20 -0.07 -8.21
CA LEU A 177 -8.87 0.18 -6.94
C LEU A 177 -9.54 -1.08 -6.38
N THR A 178 -9.97 -2.00 -7.24
CA THR A 178 -10.50 -3.30 -6.82
C THR A 178 -9.40 -4.17 -6.22
N ALA A 179 -8.23 -4.25 -6.87
CA ALA A 179 -7.08 -5.00 -6.35
C ALA A 179 -6.60 -4.44 -4.99
N VAL A 180 -6.53 -3.11 -4.87
CA VAL A 180 -6.22 -2.41 -3.61
C VAL A 180 -7.21 -2.80 -2.51
N ARG A 181 -8.52 -2.78 -2.79
CA ARG A 181 -9.54 -3.19 -1.83
C ARG A 181 -9.39 -4.65 -1.40
N LEU A 182 -9.17 -5.55 -2.36
CA LEU A 182 -9.03 -6.98 -2.09
C LEU A 182 -7.83 -7.28 -1.19
N HIS A 183 -6.71 -6.60 -1.39
CA HIS A 183 -5.49 -6.85 -0.61
C HIS A 183 -5.51 -6.19 0.77
N TYR A 184 -5.88 -4.92 0.86
CA TYR A 184 -5.82 -4.17 2.12
C TYR A 184 -7.09 -4.33 2.96
N GLY A 185 -8.26 -4.45 2.33
CA GLY A 185 -9.55 -4.37 3.00
C GLY A 185 -9.86 -2.96 3.53
N ASP A 186 -11.12 -2.74 3.90
CA ASP A 186 -11.65 -1.40 4.17
C ASP A 186 -11.02 -0.74 5.43
N ASN A 187 -10.60 -1.53 6.42
CA ASN A 187 -9.98 -1.01 7.64
C ASN A 187 -8.53 -0.56 7.42
N GLU A 188 -7.74 -1.36 6.67
CA GLU A 188 -6.34 -1.03 6.41
C GLU A 188 -6.25 0.15 5.44
N ILE A 189 -7.12 0.22 4.43
CA ILE A 189 -7.25 1.38 3.54
C ILE A 189 -7.38 2.70 4.33
N LYS A 190 -8.25 2.73 5.35
CA LYS A 190 -8.44 3.92 6.20
C LYS A 190 -7.23 4.20 7.08
N THR A 191 -6.61 3.16 7.61
CA THR A 191 -5.40 3.26 8.44
C THR A 191 -4.23 3.85 7.65
N LEU A 192 -4.03 3.35 6.44
CA LEU A 192 -2.99 3.77 5.49
C LEU A 192 -3.34 5.05 4.72
N ARG A 193 -4.57 5.55 4.85
CA ARG A 193 -5.11 6.73 4.15
C ARG A 193 -5.15 6.60 2.63
N LEU A 194 -5.31 5.37 2.12
CA LEU A 194 -5.55 5.11 0.69
C LEU A 194 -6.94 5.59 0.24
N ASP A 195 -7.76 6.06 1.17
CA ASP A 195 -9.07 6.71 0.96
C ASP A 195 -9.01 8.25 0.95
N ARG A 196 -7.85 8.87 1.21
CA ARG A 196 -7.70 10.35 1.21
C ARG A 196 -7.43 10.84 -0.20
N PHE A 197 -8.43 11.47 -0.81
CA PHE A 197 -8.41 11.87 -2.21
C PHE A 197 -8.09 13.36 -2.36
N GLY A 198 -7.04 13.66 -3.13
CA GLY A 198 -6.57 15.01 -3.46
C GLY A 198 -7.19 15.60 -4.74
N GLY A 199 -7.81 14.77 -5.58
CA GLY A 199 -8.51 15.21 -6.79
C GLY A 199 -8.10 14.43 -8.04
N CYS A 200 -8.88 14.58 -9.11
CA CYS A 200 -8.59 13.97 -10.41
C CYS A 200 -8.63 14.97 -11.58
N TYR A 201 -9.64 15.86 -11.62
CA TYR A 201 -9.78 16.85 -12.67
C TYR A 201 -9.58 18.28 -12.16
N ASN A 202 -8.78 19.06 -12.90
CA ASN A 202 -8.66 20.50 -12.75
C ASN A 202 -8.08 21.08 -14.05
N TYR A 203 -8.88 21.86 -14.78
CA TYR A 203 -8.42 22.53 -15.99
C TYR A 203 -7.48 23.70 -15.67
N ARG A 204 -6.19 23.37 -15.52
CA ARG A 204 -5.13 24.34 -15.19
C ARG A 204 -3.80 24.00 -15.82
N ARG A 205 -2.98 25.03 -15.99
CA ARG A 205 -1.54 24.87 -16.27
C ARG A 205 -0.81 24.30 -15.05
N LYS A 206 0.37 23.70 -15.28
CA LYS A 206 1.27 23.31 -14.21
C LYS A 206 1.70 24.54 -13.41
N ARG A 207 1.79 24.40 -12.09
CA ARG A 207 2.21 25.50 -11.22
C ARG A 207 3.63 25.93 -11.59
N GLY A 208 3.81 27.20 -11.94
CA GLY A 208 5.11 27.74 -12.35
C GLY A 208 5.58 27.31 -13.75
N GLY A 209 4.69 26.76 -14.59
CA GLY A 209 5.02 26.33 -15.94
C GLY A 209 3.97 26.76 -16.97
N SER A 210 4.30 26.56 -18.26
CA SER A 210 3.44 26.90 -19.40
C SER A 210 2.68 25.71 -19.97
N SER A 211 3.01 24.46 -19.62
CA SER A 211 2.28 23.27 -20.08
C SER A 211 1.04 22.99 -19.24
N TRP A 212 0.06 22.31 -19.83
CA TRP A 212 -1.11 21.82 -19.12
C TRP A 212 -0.72 20.75 -18.09
N SER A 213 -1.43 20.73 -16.96
CA SER A 213 -1.33 19.62 -16.01
C SER A 213 -2.06 18.40 -16.56
N THR A 214 -1.59 17.19 -16.27
CA THR A 214 -2.31 15.94 -16.57
C THR A 214 -3.72 15.88 -15.96
N HIS A 215 -3.95 16.59 -14.84
CA HIS A 215 -5.29 16.80 -14.28
C HIS A 215 -6.25 17.54 -15.22
N ALA A 216 -5.77 18.28 -16.21
CA ALA A 216 -6.62 18.97 -17.18
C ALA A 216 -7.36 18.00 -18.12
N TRP A 217 -6.97 16.73 -18.16
CA TRP A 217 -7.64 15.67 -18.93
C TRP A 217 -8.37 14.65 -18.05
N ALA A 218 -8.39 14.83 -16.72
CA ALA A 218 -8.93 13.84 -15.77
C ALA A 218 -8.26 12.45 -15.86
N ILE A 219 -6.96 12.42 -16.15
CA ILE A 219 -6.13 11.20 -16.26
C ILE A 219 -5.09 11.07 -15.14
N ALA A 220 -5.16 11.94 -14.14
CA ALA A 220 -4.25 11.97 -13.01
C ALA A 220 -5.02 11.97 -11.70
N LEU A 221 -4.42 11.43 -10.64
CA LEU A 221 -5.02 11.34 -9.32
C LEU A 221 -3.97 11.71 -8.26
N ASP A 222 -4.40 12.47 -7.26
CA ASP A 222 -3.60 12.74 -6.06
C ASP A 222 -4.20 12.00 -4.85
N PHE A 223 -3.35 11.39 -4.02
CA PHE A 223 -3.75 10.70 -2.78
C PHE A 223 -2.91 11.15 -1.56
N ASP A 224 -3.58 11.31 -0.42
CA ASP A 224 -3.04 11.75 0.88
C ASP A 224 -2.00 12.90 0.78
N PRO A 225 -2.36 14.03 0.14
CA PRO A 225 -1.43 15.14 -0.13
C PRO A 225 -0.79 15.73 1.15
N ASP A 226 -1.48 15.65 2.29
CA ASP A 226 -0.99 16.12 3.59
C ASP A 226 0.29 15.41 4.04
N ARG A 227 0.46 14.13 3.67
CA ARG A 227 1.57 13.27 4.08
C ARG A 227 2.56 12.95 2.95
N ASN A 228 2.33 13.53 1.77
CA ASN A 228 3.09 13.26 0.54
C ASN A 228 3.27 14.54 -0.29
N GLN A 229 3.67 15.64 0.34
CA GLN A 229 3.76 16.95 -0.31
C GLN A 229 4.69 16.94 -1.53
N LEU A 230 4.41 17.81 -2.50
CA LEU A 230 5.08 17.91 -3.79
C LEU A 230 6.62 17.78 -3.76
N GLN A 231 7.29 18.42 -2.80
CA GLN A 231 8.76 18.43 -2.70
C GLN A 231 9.34 17.36 -1.77
N TRP A 232 8.51 16.51 -1.17
CA TRP A 232 8.98 15.49 -0.24
C TRP A 232 9.55 14.31 -1.02
N GLY A 233 10.75 13.88 -0.64
CA GLY A 233 11.33 12.63 -1.07
C GLY A 233 10.95 11.47 -0.15
N ARG A 234 11.49 10.29 -0.45
CA ARG A 234 11.29 9.05 0.30
C ARG A 234 11.66 9.11 1.78
N ASP A 235 12.46 10.11 2.18
CA ASP A 235 12.81 10.36 3.58
C ASP A 235 11.63 10.92 4.39
N ARG A 236 10.60 11.46 3.73
CA ARG A 236 9.45 12.12 4.37
C ARG A 236 8.09 11.62 3.88
N ALA A 237 7.97 11.30 2.60
CA ALA A 237 6.72 10.84 1.99
C ALA A 237 6.27 9.52 2.61
N HIS A 238 5.01 9.47 3.06
CA HIS A 238 4.47 8.25 3.64
C HIS A 238 4.35 7.13 2.62
N PHE A 239 3.95 7.45 1.39
CA PHE A 239 3.83 6.46 0.33
C PHE A 239 5.17 5.88 -0.13
N ALA A 240 6.30 6.39 0.34
CA ALA A 240 7.59 5.77 0.09
C ALA A 240 7.90 4.58 1.01
N LYS A 241 7.04 4.31 1.99
CA LYS A 241 7.25 3.23 2.94
C LYS A 241 6.76 1.89 2.38
N PRO A 242 7.32 0.76 2.86
CA PRO A 242 7.06 -0.57 2.30
C PRO A 242 5.60 -1.04 2.38
N GLU A 243 4.83 -0.57 3.37
CA GLU A 243 3.40 -0.91 3.49
C GLU A 243 2.55 -0.45 2.28
N TYR A 244 3.09 0.46 1.44
CA TYR A 244 2.45 0.95 0.21
C TYR A 244 2.93 0.22 -1.06
N ASP A 245 3.84 -0.74 -0.98
CA ASP A 245 4.43 -1.38 -2.16
C ASP A 245 3.38 -2.13 -3.00
N PHE A 246 2.42 -2.81 -2.36
CA PHE A 246 1.33 -3.45 -3.10
C PHE A 246 0.45 -2.42 -3.82
N TRP A 247 0.12 -1.30 -3.16
CA TRP A 247 -0.63 -0.19 -3.76
C TRP A 247 0.08 0.33 -5.02
N TRP A 248 1.38 0.61 -4.94
CA TRP A 248 2.18 1.01 -6.10
C TRP A 248 2.18 -0.04 -7.21
N SER A 249 2.36 -1.31 -6.86
CA SER A 249 2.40 -2.38 -7.85
C SER A 249 1.09 -2.50 -8.64
N CYS A 250 -0.06 -2.15 -8.04
CA CYS A 250 -1.35 -2.15 -8.74
C CYS A 250 -1.37 -1.10 -9.87
N TRP A 251 -0.88 0.11 -9.58
CA TRP A 251 -0.78 1.18 -10.56
C TRP A 251 0.25 0.88 -11.65
N GLU A 252 1.44 0.42 -11.26
CA GLU A 252 2.55 0.12 -12.16
C GLU A 252 2.20 -1.03 -13.13
N LYS A 253 1.49 -2.08 -12.66
CA LYS A 253 0.95 -3.17 -13.49
C LYS A 253 0.03 -2.69 -14.61
N GLU A 254 -0.62 -1.56 -14.40
CA GLU A 254 -1.54 -0.93 -15.32
C GLU A 254 -0.87 0.19 -16.15
N GLY A 255 0.44 0.37 -16.00
CA GLY A 255 1.25 1.35 -16.72
C GLY A 255 1.20 2.77 -16.15
N TRP A 256 0.48 3.01 -15.04
CA TRP A 256 0.41 4.33 -14.43
C TRP A 256 1.78 4.75 -13.91
N VAL A 257 2.06 6.05 -14.00
CA VAL A 257 3.34 6.63 -13.64
C VAL A 257 3.21 7.49 -12.39
N SER A 258 4.20 7.40 -11.52
CA SER A 258 4.39 8.31 -10.39
C SER A 258 5.78 8.92 -10.42
N LEU A 259 5.84 10.24 -10.23
CA LEU A 259 7.10 10.95 -10.05
C LEU A 259 7.76 10.60 -8.71
N GLY A 260 6.99 10.18 -7.70
CA GLY A 260 7.54 9.72 -6.43
C GLY A 260 8.41 8.49 -6.64
N ARG A 261 7.88 7.53 -7.41
CA ARG A 261 8.57 6.28 -7.76
C ARG A 261 9.76 6.55 -8.69
N LYS A 262 9.55 7.29 -9.79
CA LYS A 262 10.60 7.52 -10.82
C LYS A 262 11.69 8.51 -10.41
N SER A 263 11.32 9.57 -9.70
CA SER A 263 12.15 10.77 -9.53
C SER A 263 12.25 11.25 -8.07
N ASN A 264 11.64 10.53 -7.12
CA ASN A 264 11.71 10.81 -5.69
C ASN A 264 11.15 12.18 -5.27
N TYR A 265 10.08 12.64 -5.91
CA TYR A 265 9.28 13.79 -5.48
C TYR A 265 7.83 13.62 -5.93
N ASP A 266 6.87 14.34 -5.35
CA ASP A 266 5.45 14.26 -5.72
C ASP A 266 4.82 12.85 -5.54
N TRP A 267 5.07 12.25 -4.38
CA TRP A 267 4.61 10.88 -4.06
C TRP A 267 3.09 10.73 -4.00
N MET A 268 2.32 11.83 -3.89
CA MET A 268 0.87 11.78 -3.95
C MET A 268 0.33 11.50 -5.37
N HIS A 269 1.12 11.79 -6.40
CA HIS A 269 0.65 11.91 -7.77
C HIS A 269 0.81 10.62 -8.58
N LEU A 270 -0.25 10.31 -9.33
CA LEU A 270 -0.35 9.23 -10.31
C LEU A 270 -0.91 9.79 -11.62
N GLN A 271 -0.36 9.36 -12.76
CA GLN A 271 -0.85 9.77 -14.08
C GLN A 271 -0.86 8.62 -15.09
N ALA A 272 -1.87 8.58 -15.96
CA ALA A 272 -1.90 7.72 -17.14
C ALA A 272 -1.20 8.39 -18.34
N ALA A 273 0.04 8.83 -18.13
CA ALA A 273 0.93 9.43 -19.13
C ALA A 273 2.40 9.18 -18.73
N ARG A 274 3.29 9.00 -19.70
CA ARG A 274 4.66 8.52 -19.45
C ARG A 274 5.75 9.58 -19.38
#